data_AF-A0A7C9ED29-F1
#
_entry.id   AF-A0A7C9ED29-F1
#
_cell.length_a   1.000
_cell.length_b   1.000
_cell.length_c   1.000
_cell.angle_alpha   90.00
_cell.angle_beta   90.00
_cell.angle_gamma   90.00
#
_symmetry.space_group_name_H-M   'P 1'
#
loop_
_entity.id
_entity.type
_entity.pdbx_description
1 polymer ?
#
loop_
_entity_poly.entity_id
_entity_poly.type
_entity_poly.pdbx_seq_one_letter_code
_entity_poly.pdbx_strand_id
1 'polypeptide(L)'
;MDWGKCSKLPWKIVLLLGAGFAIADGVRSSGLAIVLSRGLDFLQSAPFWGIVPMVCLIASIITEFTSNNSTTTLLIPLLIQLAQTMHVHPLLLMVPGAIGAQFSYLLPTGTPSNIVGFTTGHIEMKD
;
A
#
# COMPACT_ATOMS: atom_id res chain seq x y z
N MET A 1 1.51 31.41 -13.66
CA MET A 1 0.62 30.23 -13.68
C MET A 1 -0.80 30.72 -13.63
N ASP A 2 -1.58 30.54 -14.70
CA ASP A 2 -3.00 30.90 -14.69
C ASP A 2 -3.79 29.91 -13.85
N TRP A 3 -4.73 30.43 -13.04
CA TRP A 3 -5.62 29.64 -12.18
C TRP A 3 -6.36 28.51 -12.93
N GLY A 4 -6.67 28.74 -14.21
CA GLY A 4 -7.30 27.73 -15.09
C GLY A 4 -6.46 26.48 -15.34
N LYS A 5 -5.13 26.54 -15.19
CA LYS A 5 -4.24 25.36 -15.28
C LYS A 5 -4.17 24.61 -13.95
N CYS A 6 -4.28 25.30 -12.81
CA CYS A 6 -4.28 24.69 -11.48
C CYS A 6 -5.55 23.86 -11.21
N SER A 7 -6.70 24.24 -11.78
CA SER A 7 -7.95 23.46 -11.67
C SER A 7 -7.84 22.06 -12.32
N LYS A 8 -6.95 21.88 -13.30
CA LYS A 8 -6.73 20.58 -13.98
C LYS A 8 -5.83 19.63 -13.20
N LEU A 9 -5.26 20.07 -12.08
CA LEU A 9 -4.42 19.19 -11.25
C LEU A 9 -5.28 18.09 -10.62
N PRO A 10 -4.75 16.86 -10.48
CA PRO A 10 -5.45 15.76 -9.84
C PRO A 10 -5.47 15.94 -8.31
N TRP A 11 -6.25 16.92 -7.82
CA TRP A 11 -6.34 17.31 -6.41
C TRP A 11 -6.67 16.15 -5.46
N LYS A 12 -7.43 15.16 -5.95
CA LYS A 12 -7.72 13.93 -5.19
C LYS A 12 -6.45 13.18 -4.79
N ILE A 13 -5.47 13.08 -5.69
CA ILE A 13 -4.20 12.39 -5.43
C ILE A 13 -3.35 13.18 -4.44
N VAL A 14 -3.32 14.51 -4.60
CA VAL A 14 -2.58 15.41 -3.69
C VAL A 14 -3.14 15.32 -2.27
N LEU A 15 -4.47 15.36 -2.12
CA LEU A 15 -5.13 15.21 -0.83
C LEU A 15 -4.95 13.81 -0.24
N LEU A 16 -4.95 12.76 -1.06
CA LEU A 16 -4.71 11.38 -0.62
C LEU A 16 -3.29 11.19 -0.10
N LEU A 17 -2.28 11.72 -0.80
CA LEU A 17 -0.88 11.76 -0.33
C LEU A 17 -0.77 12.51 1.00
N GLY A 18 -1.39 13.69 1.08
CA GLY A 18 -1.42 14.49 2.30
C GLY A 18 -2.07 13.75 3.48
N ALA A 19 -3.20 13.08 3.25
CA ALA A 19 -3.87 12.26 4.24
C ALA A 19 -2.99 11.07 4.68
N GLY A 20 -2.28 10.42 3.74
CA GLY A 20 -1.32 9.35 4.04
C GLY A 20 -0.19 9.83 4.97
N PHE A 21 0.38 11.01 4.70
CA PHE A 21 1.38 11.61 5.58
C PHE A 21 0.81 12.00 6.95
N ALA A 22 -0.41 12.56 6.99
CA ALA A 22 -1.07 12.91 8.25
C ALA A 22 -1.38 11.66 9.10
N ILE A 23 -1.80 10.55 8.48
CA ILE A 23 -2.00 9.27 9.17
C ILE A 23 -0.66 8.73 9.68
N ALA A 24 0.40 8.76 8.86
CA ALA A 24 1.72 8.30 9.26
C ALA A 24 2.26 9.10 10.47
N ASP A 25 2.08 10.41 10.46
CA ASP A 25 2.46 11.28 11.58
C ASP A 25 1.55 11.06 12.80
N GLY A 26 0.26 10.79 12.60
CA GLY A 26 -0.68 10.40 13.65
C GLY A 26 -0.29 9.09 14.33
N VAL A 27 0.11 8.07 13.56
CA VAL A 27 0.60 6.78 14.07
C VAL A 27 1.90 6.95 14.86
N ARG A 28 2.76 7.90 14.46
CA ARG A 28 4.01 8.22 15.16
C ARG A 28 3.77 9.01 16.46
N SER A 29 3.00 10.09 16.39
CA SER A 29 2.71 10.98 17.51
C SER A 29 1.84 10.33 18.61
N SER A 30 0.93 9.44 18.23
CA SER A 30 0.10 8.66 19.19
C SER A 30 0.88 7.60 19.96
N GLY A 31 2.12 7.29 19.57
CA GLY A 31 2.88 6.16 20.13
C GLY A 31 2.36 4.79 19.68
N LEU A 32 1.35 4.73 18.81
CA LEU A 32 0.83 3.47 18.26
C LEU A 32 1.93 2.69 17.54
N ALA A 33 2.82 3.38 16.82
CA ALA A 33 4.00 2.76 16.20
C ALA A 33 4.86 1.99 17.21
N ILE A 34 5.01 2.50 18.44
CA ILE A 34 5.84 1.89 19.51
C ILE A 34 5.12 0.70 20.15
N VAL A 35 3.80 0.77 20.28
CA VAL A 35 3.00 -0.35 20.79
C VAL A 35 3.00 -1.50 19.78
N LEU A 36 2.82 -1.17 18.50
CA LEU A 36 2.87 -2.14 17.40
C LEU A 36 4.28 -2.71 17.24
N SER A 37 5.32 -1.89 17.35
CA SER A 37 6.71 -2.36 17.27
C SER A 37 7.03 -3.41 18.30
N ARG A 38 6.66 -3.19 19.56
CA ARG A 38 6.88 -4.15 20.64
C ARG A 38 6.14 -5.46 20.39
N GLY A 39 4.94 -5.38 19.84
CA GLY A 39 4.18 -6.56 19.40
C GLY A 39 4.85 -7.32 18.25
N LEU A 40 5.67 -6.63 17.44
CA LEU A 40 6.43 -7.18 16.32
C LEU A 40 7.92 -7.43 16.65
N ASP A 41 8.37 -7.32 17.91
CA ASP A 41 9.77 -7.58 18.26
C ASP A 41 10.19 -9.03 17.92
N PHE A 42 9.24 -9.97 17.92
CA PHE A 42 9.47 -11.35 17.46
C PHE A 42 9.87 -11.44 15.98
N LEU A 43 9.52 -10.43 15.17
CA LEU A 43 9.91 -10.34 13.76
C LEU A 43 11.37 -9.93 13.56
N GLN A 44 12.05 -9.35 14.57
CA GLN A 44 13.48 -9.02 14.45
C GLN A 44 14.37 -10.28 14.34
N SER A 45 13.94 -11.38 14.96
CA SER A 45 14.60 -12.68 14.84
C SER A 45 14.05 -13.51 13.69
N ALA A 46 12.94 -13.06 13.07
CA ALA A 46 12.37 -13.71 11.92
C ALA A 46 13.22 -13.43 10.66
N PRO A 47 13.37 -14.44 9.81
CA PRO A 47 14.15 -14.28 8.61
C PRO A 47 13.48 -13.36 7.59
N PHE A 48 14.28 -12.50 6.95
CA PHE A 48 13.84 -11.59 5.88
C PHE A 48 13.08 -12.29 4.75
N TRP A 49 13.44 -13.54 4.44
CA TRP A 49 12.77 -14.35 3.43
C TRP A 49 11.32 -14.69 3.77
N GLY A 50 10.88 -14.58 5.03
CA GLY A 50 9.46 -14.72 5.42
C GLY A 50 8.70 -13.39 5.44
N ILE A 51 9.35 -12.31 5.85
CA ILE A 51 8.71 -10.99 6.00
C ILE A 51 8.40 -10.37 4.64
N VAL A 52 9.33 -10.46 3.69
CA VAL A 52 9.18 -9.84 2.36
C VAL A 52 7.95 -10.40 1.60
N PRO A 53 7.76 -11.73 1.48
CA PRO A 53 6.56 -12.28 0.86
C PRO A 53 5.28 -11.92 1.60
N MET A 54 5.32 -11.84 2.93
CA MET A 54 4.15 -11.47 3.73
C MET A 54 3.71 -10.03 3.47
N VAL A 55 4.66 -9.09 3.37
CA VAL A 55 4.38 -7.70 2.98
C VAL A 55 3.80 -7.65 1.57
N CYS A 56 4.36 -8.40 0.62
CA CYS A 56 3.80 -8.50 -0.73
C CYS A 56 2.36 -9.02 -0.74
N LEU A 57 2.07 -10.06 0.04
CA LEU A 57 0.73 -10.65 0.14
C LEU A 57 -0.28 -9.67 0.73
N ILE A 58 0.08 -9.00 1.82
CA ILE A 58 -0.79 -7.97 2.43
C ILE A 58 -1.05 -6.84 1.43
N ALA A 59 -0.01 -6.37 0.75
CA ALA A 59 -0.14 -5.32 -0.27
C ALA A 59 -1.02 -5.76 -1.45
N SER A 60 -0.88 -7.01 -1.90
CA SER A 60 -1.71 -7.59 -2.97
C SER A 60 -3.19 -7.65 -2.57
N ILE A 61 -3.50 -8.15 -1.36
CA ILE A 61 -4.87 -8.22 -0.87
C ILE A 61 -5.51 -6.84 -0.74
N ILE A 62 -4.78 -5.86 -0.16
CA ILE A 62 -5.30 -4.49 0.00
C ILE A 62 -5.56 -3.85 -1.37
N THR A 63 -4.72 -4.13 -2.37
CA THR A 63 -4.88 -3.56 -3.70
C THR A 63 -6.01 -4.15 -4.53
N GLU A 64 -6.62 -5.25 -4.10
CA GLU A 64 -7.83 -5.76 -4.77
C GLU A 64 -9.07 -4.90 -4.48
N PHE A 65 -9.11 -4.28 -3.29
CA PHE A 65 -10.21 -3.41 -2.87
C PHE A 65 -9.97 -1.94 -3.21
N THR A 66 -8.72 -1.57 -3.53
CA THR A 66 -8.27 -0.19 -3.69
C THR A 66 -7.37 -0.06 -4.90
N SER A 67 -7.47 1.02 -5.68
CA SER A 67 -6.58 1.24 -6.83
C SER A 67 -5.10 1.16 -6.44
N ASN A 68 -4.27 0.51 -7.25
CA ASN A 68 -2.83 0.29 -6.98
C ASN A 68 -2.06 1.53 -6.53
N ASN A 69 -2.33 2.69 -7.17
CA ASN A 69 -1.66 3.94 -6.84
C ASN A 69 -2.04 4.47 -5.44
N SER A 70 -3.30 4.30 -5.06
CA SER A 70 -3.80 4.67 -3.73
C SER A 70 -3.24 3.71 -2.66
N THR A 71 -3.23 2.41 -2.94
CA THR A 71 -2.64 1.39 -2.06
C THR A 71 -1.16 1.66 -1.80
N THR A 72 -0.40 1.95 -2.85
CA THR A 72 1.03 2.27 -2.74
C THR A 72 1.26 3.54 -1.92
N THR A 73 0.47 4.59 -2.17
CA THR A 73 0.56 5.86 -1.44
C THR A 73 0.31 5.69 0.06
N LEU A 74 -0.61 4.79 0.43
CA LEU A 74 -0.94 4.51 1.83
C LEU A 74 0.07 3.57 2.49
N LEU A 75 0.52 2.53 1.80
CA LEU A 75 1.40 1.50 2.38
C LEU A 75 2.86 1.95 2.50
N ILE A 76 3.40 2.70 1.53
CA ILE A 76 4.80 3.15 1.56
C ILE A 76 5.18 3.84 2.89
N PRO A 77 4.46 4.85 3.40
CA PRO A 77 4.84 5.51 4.65
C PRO A 77 4.74 4.57 5.86
N LEU A 78 3.80 3.63 5.87
CA LEU A 78 3.69 2.61 6.92
C LEU A 78 4.89 1.64 6.89
N LEU A 79 5.31 1.20 5.71
CA LEU A 79 6.45 0.32 5.52
C LEU A 79 7.77 1.00 5.89
N ILE A 80 7.91 2.30 5.65
CA ILE A 80 9.06 3.09 6.11
C ILE A 80 9.15 3.09 7.64
N GLN A 81 8.03 3.37 8.32
CA GLN A 81 7.98 3.37 9.78
C GLN A 81 8.28 1.98 10.37
N LEU A 82 7.76 0.91 9.75
CA LEU A 82 8.05 -0.47 10.14
C LEU A 82 9.53 -0.81 9.96
N ALA A 83 10.14 -0.41 8.84
CA ALA A 83 11.57 -0.65 8.62
C ALA A 83 12.46 0.09 9.63
N GLN A 84 12.12 1.33 9.98
CA GLN A 84 12.82 2.09 11.01
C GLN A 84 12.75 1.41 12.38
N THR A 85 11.57 0.90 12.73
CA THR A 85 11.33 0.12 13.94
C THR A 85 12.15 -1.16 13.98
N MET A 86 12.26 -1.87 12.85
CA MET A 86 13.04 -3.12 12.75
C MET A 86 14.54 -2.87 12.62
N HIS A 87 14.99 -1.61 12.58
CA HIS A 87 16.38 -1.21 12.31
C HIS A 87 16.93 -1.74 10.98
N VAL A 88 16.07 -1.83 9.96
CA VAL A 88 16.44 -2.31 8.61
C VAL A 88 16.31 -1.19 7.58
N HIS A 89 17.00 -1.35 6.45
CA HIS A 89 16.91 -0.36 5.38
C HIS A 89 15.48 -0.32 4.78
N PRO A 90 14.81 0.85 4.71
CA PRO A 90 13.41 0.96 4.27
C PRO A 90 13.10 0.36 2.89
N LEU A 91 14.07 0.44 1.97
CA LEU A 91 13.94 -0.15 0.63
C LEU A 91 13.62 -1.65 0.66
N LEU A 92 14.07 -2.39 1.68
CA LEU A 92 13.82 -3.84 1.79
C LEU A 92 12.34 -4.18 1.94
N LEU A 93 11.52 -3.28 2.48
CA LEU A 93 10.07 -3.46 2.62
C LEU A 93 9.30 -2.67 1.56
N MET A 94 9.77 -1.46 1.23
CA MET A 94 9.11 -0.59 0.24
C MET A 94 9.07 -1.20 -1.16
N VAL A 95 10.18 -1.75 -1.65
CA VAL A 95 10.27 -2.30 -3.01
C VAL A 95 9.31 -3.49 -3.18
N PRO A 96 9.37 -4.54 -2.34
CA PRO A 96 8.42 -5.64 -2.44
C PRO A 96 6.98 -5.21 -2.17
N GLY A 97 6.73 -4.34 -1.19
CA GLY A 97 5.38 -3.83 -0.93
C GLY A 97 4.79 -3.06 -2.11
N ALA A 98 5.60 -2.24 -2.81
CA ALA A 98 5.18 -1.54 -4.02
C ALA A 98 4.91 -2.50 -5.18
N ILE A 99 5.74 -3.53 -5.34
CA ILE A 99 5.51 -4.58 -6.36
C ILE A 99 4.22 -5.36 -6.04
N GLY A 100 4.03 -5.74 -4.77
CA GLY A 100 2.83 -6.44 -4.29
C GLY A 100 1.55 -5.63 -4.50
N ALA A 101 1.60 -4.31 -4.27
CA ALA A 101 0.48 -3.40 -4.55
C ALA A 101 0.14 -3.27 -6.05
N GLN A 102 0.97 -3.79 -6.96
CA GLN A 102 0.64 -3.85 -8.38
C GLN A 102 -0.03 -5.17 -8.80
N PHE A 103 0.04 -6.18 -7.93
CA PHE A 103 -0.59 -7.48 -8.17
C PHE A 103 -2.06 -7.47 -7.77
N SER A 104 -2.87 -6.72 -8.55
CA SER A 104 -4.33 -6.75 -8.48
C SER A 104 -4.89 -7.63 -9.62
N TYR A 105 -4.96 -8.94 -9.38
CA TYR A 105 -5.37 -9.96 -10.36
C TYR A 105 -6.49 -10.89 -9.87
N LEU A 106 -6.88 -10.79 -8.60
CA LEU A 106 -7.89 -11.67 -7.98
C LEU A 106 -9.31 -11.16 -8.24
N LEU A 107 -9.54 -9.85 -8.16
CA LEU A 107 -10.87 -9.27 -8.38
C LEU A 107 -10.92 -8.47 -9.70
N PRO A 108 -12.02 -8.58 -10.47
CA PRO A 108 -12.25 -7.78 -11.65
C PRO A 108 -12.40 -6.31 -11.30
N THR A 109 -12.86 -5.95 -10.11
CA THR A 109 -12.99 -4.56 -9.65
C THR A 109 -11.66 -3.86 -9.36
N GLY A 110 -10.56 -4.61 -9.20
CA GLY A 110 -9.30 -4.06 -8.72
C GLY A 110 -8.53 -3.21 -9.75
N THR A 111 -8.60 -3.58 -11.04
CA THR A 111 -7.98 -2.81 -12.13
C THR A 111 -8.87 -2.70 -13.37
N PRO A 112 -8.83 -1.57 -14.10
CA PRO A 112 -9.61 -1.38 -15.33
C PRO A 112 -9.39 -2.49 -16.37
N SER A 113 -8.17 -3.04 -16.44
CA SER A 113 -7.82 -4.16 -17.32
C SER A 113 -8.61 -5.43 -17.00
N ASN A 114 -8.77 -5.78 -15.72
CA ASN A 114 -9.57 -6.96 -15.33
C ASN A 114 -11.06 -6.73 -15.59
N ILE A 115 -11.58 -5.51 -15.39
CA ILE A 115 -12.97 -5.16 -15.72
C ILE A 115 -13.22 -5.37 -17.22
N VAL A 116 -12.34 -4.87 -18.08
CA VAL A 116 -12.50 -5.02 -19.54
C VAL A 116 -12.57 -6.50 -19.93
N GLY A 117 -11.70 -7.35 -19.37
CA GLY A 117 -11.75 -8.80 -19.58
C GLY A 117 -13.06 -9.42 -19.09
N PHE A 118 -13.52 -9.06 -17.89
CA PHE A 118 -14.77 -9.55 -17.31
C PHE A 118 -16.00 -9.14 -18.13
N THR A 119 -16.03 -7.92 -18.68
CA THR A 119 -17.13 -7.42 -19.51
C THR A 119 -17.28 -8.13 -20.86
N THR A 120 -16.32 -8.98 -21.26
CA THR A 120 -16.46 -9.81 -22.47
C THR A 120 -17.46 -10.96 -22.31
N GLY A 121 -17.94 -11.25 -21.09
CA GLY A 121 -18.94 -12.28 -20.80
C GLY A 121 -18.43 -13.72 -20.86
N HIS A 122 -17.13 -13.94 -21.07
CA HIS A 122 -16.50 -15.27 -21.13
C HIS A 122 -15.83 -15.69 -19.80
N ILE A 123 -15.85 -14.82 -18.77
CA ILE A 123 -15.22 -15.05 -17.46
C ILE A 123 -16.31 -14.95 -16.40
N GLU A 124 -16.63 -16.08 -15.76
CA GLU A 124 -17.59 -16.14 -14.65
C GLU A 124 -16.87 -16.05 -13.31
N MET A 125 -17.37 -15.20 -12.41
CA MET A 125 -17.02 -15.30 -11.00
C MET A 125 -17.76 -16.48 -10.40
N LYS A 126 -17.03 -17.38 -9.76
CA LYS A 126 -17.62 -18.45 -8.96
C LYS A 126 -17.87 -17.89 -7.55
N ASP A 127 -19.14 -17.89 -7.12
CA ASP A 127 -19.57 -17.52 -5.77
C ASP A 127 -18.83 -18.32 -4.68
#